data_AF-A0A519Y1E9-F1
#
_entry.id   AF-A0A519Y1E9-F1
#
_cell.length_a   1.000
_cell.length_b   1.000
_cell.length_c   1.000
_cell.angle_alpha   90.00
_cell.angle_beta   90.00
_cell.angle_gamma   90.00
#
_symmetry.space_group_name_H-M   'P 1'
#
loop_
_entity.id
_entity.type
_entity.pdbx_description
1 polymer ?
#
loop_
_entity_poly.entity_id
_entity_poly.type
_entity_poly.pdbx_seq_one_letter_code
_entity_poly.pdbx_strand_id
1 'polypeptide(L)'
;DKERVEFLQNATIDLLGIAAEEVKYFVFTDSIQNRAYNAGVGNIKILMKNNDIVDIAKASDLSNLESLQKTVEKYILCYPRGI
;
A
#
# COMPACT_ATOMS: atom_id res chain seq x y z
N ASP A 1 -6.56 10.80 -11.87
CA ASP A 1 -6.99 11.99 -12.63
C ASP A 1 -5.86 12.36 -13.57
N LYS A 2 -6.07 12.26 -14.88
CA LYS A 2 -4.99 12.46 -15.87
C LYS A 2 -4.65 13.94 -16.02
N GLU A 3 -5.66 14.82 -15.97
CA GLU A 3 -5.49 16.27 -16.12
C GLU A 3 -4.65 16.84 -14.97
N ARG A 4 -4.90 16.37 -13.74
CA ARG A 4 -4.10 16.75 -12.57
C ARG A 4 -2.64 16.34 -12.70
N VAL A 5 -2.36 15.13 -13.20
CA VAL A 5 -0.98 14.63 -13.36
C VAL A 5 -0.25 15.42 -14.43
N GLU A 6 -0.91 15.71 -15.54
CA GLU A 6 -0.36 16.50 -16.65
C GLU A 6 -0.05 17.94 -16.22
N PHE A 7 -0.95 18.57 -15.46
CA PHE A 7 -0.68 19.88 -14.84
C PHE A 7 0.57 19.86 -13.95
N LEU A 8 0.69 18.87 -13.07
CA LEU A 8 1.85 18.73 -12.17
C LEU A 8 3.15 18.47 -12.95
N GLN A 9 3.09 17.71 -14.05
CA GLN A 9 4.24 17.48 -14.91
C GLN A 9 4.72 18.78 -15.54
N ASN A 10 3.82 19.55 -16.15
CA ASN A 10 4.16 20.84 -16.78
C ASN A 10 4.72 21.83 -15.76
N ALA A 11 4.07 21.98 -14.61
CA ALA A 11 4.57 22.86 -13.56
C ALA A 11 5.92 22.40 -12.98
N THR A 12 6.20 21.10 -12.95
CA THR A 12 7.52 20.57 -12.53
C THR A 12 8.61 20.89 -13.54
N ILE A 13 8.30 20.77 -14.83
CA ILE A 13 9.21 21.14 -15.92
C ILE A 13 9.58 22.62 -15.81
N ASP A 14 8.59 23.49 -15.60
CA ASP A 14 8.81 24.93 -15.44
C ASP A 14 9.59 25.28 -14.17
N LEU A 15 9.27 24.61 -13.04
CA LEU A 15 9.92 24.85 -11.75
C LEU A 15 11.39 24.42 -11.74
N LEU A 16 11.72 23.29 -12.36
CA LEU A 16 13.05 22.67 -12.29
C LEU A 16 13.90 22.90 -13.56
N GLY A 17 13.30 23.37 -14.67
CA GLY A 17 14.00 23.58 -15.93
C GLY A 17 14.55 22.29 -16.56
N ILE A 18 13.85 21.17 -16.37
CA ILE A 18 14.28 19.83 -16.82
C ILE A 18 13.64 19.44 -18.14
N ALA A 19 14.19 18.41 -18.81
CA ALA A 19 13.58 17.89 -20.02
C ALA A 19 12.27 17.14 -19.73
N ALA A 20 11.35 17.13 -20.69
CA ALA A 20 10.04 16.48 -20.52
C ALA A 20 10.16 14.98 -20.21
N GLU A 21 11.21 14.32 -20.70
CA GLU A 21 11.46 12.89 -20.47
C GLU A 21 11.91 12.60 -19.03
N GLU A 22 12.43 13.61 -18.32
CA GLU A 22 12.95 13.50 -16.96
C GLU A 22 11.84 13.73 -15.91
N VAL A 23 10.73 14.38 -16.28
CA VAL A 23 9.64 14.71 -15.34
C VAL A 23 9.03 13.47 -14.67
N LYS A 24 9.09 12.31 -15.34
CA LYS A 24 8.60 11.02 -14.83
C LYS A 24 9.29 10.54 -13.56
N TYR A 25 10.50 11.04 -13.26
CA TYR A 25 11.22 10.73 -12.02
C TYR A 25 10.67 11.49 -10.81
N PHE A 26 9.92 12.56 -11.04
CA PHE A 26 9.42 13.45 -9.99
C PHE A 26 7.90 13.39 -9.86
N VAL A 27 7.18 13.27 -10.98
CA VAL A 27 5.72 13.22 -11.00
C VAL A 27 5.25 11.87 -11.50
N PHE A 28 4.72 11.06 -10.57
CA PHE A 28 4.18 9.75 -10.87
C PHE A 28 3.06 9.37 -9.91
N THR A 29 2.22 8.45 -10.38
CA THR A 29 1.20 7.80 -9.56
C THR A 29 1.56 6.33 -9.42
N ASP A 30 1.30 5.78 -8.25
CA ASP A 30 1.48 4.36 -7.99
C ASP A 30 0.40 3.86 -7.02
N SER A 31 0.30 2.54 -6.83
CA SER A 31 -0.53 1.95 -5.81
C SER A 31 0.26 0.95 -4.96
N ILE A 32 0.04 1.01 -3.65
CA ILE A 32 0.64 0.10 -2.69
C ILE A 32 -0.50 -0.68 -2.05
N GLN A 33 -0.43 -2.00 -2.14
CA GLN A 33 -1.35 -2.91 -1.47
C GLN A 33 -0.66 -3.51 -0.25
N ASN A 34 -1.28 -3.36 0.92
CA ASN A 34 -0.87 -4.05 2.13
C ASN A 34 -1.92 -5.11 2.49
N ARG A 35 -1.50 -6.38 2.45
CA ARG A 35 -2.24 -7.51 2.97
C ARG A 35 -1.42 -8.15 4.08
N ALA A 36 -1.72 -7.80 5.33
CA ALA A 36 -0.92 -8.18 6.48
C ALA A 36 -1.07 -9.69 6.84
N TYR A 37 -2.24 -10.29 6.58
CA TYR A 37 -2.47 -11.72 6.82
C TYR A 37 -3.25 -12.37 5.68
N ASN A 38 -2.78 -13.54 5.22
CA ASN A 38 -3.47 -14.35 4.21
C ASN A 38 -3.80 -15.72 4.79
N ALA A 39 -5.03 -15.91 5.27
CA ALA A 39 -5.47 -17.17 5.89
C ALA A 39 -5.54 -18.38 4.94
N GLY A 40 -5.25 -18.19 3.64
CA GLY A 40 -5.13 -19.27 2.65
C GLY A 40 -3.70 -19.75 2.39
N VAL A 41 -2.67 -18.99 2.80
CA VAL A 41 -1.25 -19.31 2.56
C VAL A 41 -0.42 -18.81 3.75
N GLY A 42 0.18 -19.72 4.52
CA GLY A 42 1.07 -19.36 5.64
C GLY A 42 0.40 -19.30 7.02
N ASN A 43 -0.63 -20.11 7.25
CA ASN A 43 -1.35 -20.15 8.52
C ASN A 43 -0.43 -20.47 9.70
N ILE A 44 -0.48 -19.63 10.73
CA ILE A 44 0.24 -19.87 11.98
C ILE A 44 -0.63 -20.76 12.86
N LYS A 45 -0.12 -21.94 13.19
CA LYS A 45 -0.79 -22.91 14.08
C LYS A 45 -0.22 -22.79 15.50
N ILE A 46 -1.10 -22.74 16.48
CA ILE A 46 -0.77 -22.66 17.90
C ILE A 46 -1.15 -23.99 18.56
N LEU A 47 -0.19 -24.58 19.30
CA LEU A 47 -0.45 -25.74 20.17
C LEU A 47 -0.92 -25.23 21.54
N MET A 48 -2.12 -25.62 21.91
CA MET A 48 -2.76 -25.23 23.16
C MET A 48 -2.34 -26.18 24.30
N LYS A 49 -2.53 -25.75 25.55
CA LYS A 49 -2.18 -26.54 26.75
C LYS A 49 -2.96 -27.86 26.87
N ASN A 50 -4.12 -27.96 26.21
CA ASN A 50 -4.92 -29.18 26.11
C ASN A 50 -4.50 -30.09 24.93
N ASN A 51 -3.34 -29.84 24.31
CA ASN A 51 -2.81 -30.49 23.12
C ASN A 51 -3.59 -30.27 21.81
N ASP A 52 -4.58 -29.39 21.78
CA ASP A 52 -5.25 -29.03 20.54
C ASP A 52 -4.39 -28.09 19.69
N ILE A 53 -4.47 -28.25 18.37
CA ILE A 53 -3.83 -27.35 17.41
C ILE A 53 -4.90 -26.47 16.77
N VAL A 54 -4.76 -25.16 16.94
CA VAL A 54 -5.71 -24.16 16.42
C VAL A 54 -4.98 -23.09 15.61
N ASP A 55 -5.64 -22.58 14.59
CA ASP A 55 -5.15 -21.45 13.81
C ASP A 55 -5.14 -20.19 14.69
N ILE A 56 -4.12 -19.34 14.57
CA ILE A 56 -4.04 -18.07 15.30
C ILE A 56 -5.28 -17.19 15.08
N ALA A 57 -5.91 -17.27 13.91
CA ALA A 57 -7.16 -16.58 13.60
C ALA A 57 -8.35 -17.06 14.43
N LYS A 58 -8.35 -18.33 14.85
CA LYS A 58 -9.41 -18.93 15.69
C LYS A 58 -9.08 -18.92 17.17
N ALA A 59 -7.79 -18.95 17.52
CA ALA A 59 -7.30 -18.93 18.89
C ALA A 59 -7.23 -17.52 19.49
N SER A 60 -7.27 -16.48 18.65
CA SER A 60 -7.21 -15.10 19.09
C SER A 60 -8.61 -14.52 19.29
N ASP A 61 -8.89 -14.00 20.49
CA ASP A 61 -10.07 -13.14 20.77
C ASP A 61 -9.98 -11.77 20.06
N LEU A 62 -8.94 -11.52 19.25
CA LEU A 62 -8.75 -10.24 18.57
C LEU A 62 -9.71 -10.09 17.38
N SER A 63 -10.71 -9.24 17.58
CA SER A 63 -11.43 -8.51 16.54
C SER A 63 -10.52 -7.78 15.51
N ASN A 64 -9.20 -7.72 15.74
CA ASN A 64 -8.22 -7.17 14.82
C ASN A 64 -7.74 -8.15 13.73
N LEU A 65 -7.99 -9.46 13.84
CA LEU A 65 -7.46 -10.40 12.84
C LEU A 65 -8.23 -10.32 11.51
N GLU A 66 -9.52 -10.01 11.55
CA GLU A 66 -10.30 -9.65 10.36
C GLU A 66 -9.79 -8.37 9.68
N SER A 67 -9.37 -7.36 10.45
CA SER A 67 -8.83 -6.12 9.88
C SER A 67 -7.46 -6.32 9.23
N LEU A 68 -6.68 -7.30 9.69
CA LEU A 68 -5.40 -7.72 9.06
C LEU A 68 -5.60 -8.54 7.78
N GLN A 69 -6.76 -9.20 7.61
CA GLN A 69 -7.12 -9.87 6.36
C GLN A 69 -7.58 -8.90 5.28
N LYS A 70 -8.13 -7.75 5.68
CA LYS A 70 -8.58 -6.72 4.75
C LYS A 70 -7.38 -6.15 4.00
N THR A 71 -7.35 -6.37 2.68
CA THR A 71 -6.39 -5.70 1.81
C THR A 71 -6.65 -4.19 1.86
N VAL A 72 -5.63 -3.44 2.27
CA VAL A 72 -5.65 -1.98 2.19
C VAL A 72 -4.89 -1.58 0.93
N GLU A 73 -5.58 -0.91 0.02
CA GLU A 73 -4.97 -0.31 -1.16
C GLU A 73 -4.80 1.19 -0.94
N LYS A 74 -3.58 1.69 -1.15
CA LYS A 74 -3.25 3.10 -1.06
C LYS A 74 -2.79 3.57 -2.42
N TYR A 75 -3.47 4.57 -2.95
CA TYR A 75 -3.06 5.27 -4.17
C TYR A 75 -2.15 6.44 -3.80
N ILE A 76 -1.00 6.55 -4.43
CA ILE A 76 -0.03 7.63 -4.21
C ILE A 76 0.07 8.52 -5.44
N LEU A 77 0.29 9.81 -5.20
CA LEU A 77 0.66 10.81 -6.18
C LEU A 77 1.90 11.51 -5.64
N CYS A 78 3.04 11.28 -6.28
CA CYS A 78 4.31 11.92 -5.94
C CYS A 78 4.52 13.12 -6.86
N TYR A 79 4.97 14.23 -6.29
CA TYR A 79 5.34 15.45 -7.02
C TYR A 79 6.21 16.35 -6.10
N PRO A 80 7.04 17.24 -6.67
CA PRO A 80 7.84 18.19 -5.89
C PRO A 80 6.98 19.13 -5.04
N ARG A 81 7.42 19.40 -3.81
CA ARG A 81 6.77 20.38 -2.94
C ARG A 81 7.08 21.79 -3.46
N GLY A 82 6.05 22.58 -3.79
CA GLY A 82 6.20 23.94 -4.33
C GLY A 82 5.42 24.21 -5.62
N ILE A 83 4.70 23.20 -6.11
CA ILE A 83 3.72 23.26 -7.21
C ILE A 83 2.31 23.39 -6.64
#